data_AF-A0A947MVF8-F1
#
_entry.id   AF-A0A947MVF8-F1
#
_cell.length_a   1.000
_cell.length_b   1.000
_cell.length_c   1.000
_cell.angle_alpha   90.00
_cell.angle_beta   90.00
_cell.angle_gamma   90.00
#
_symmetry.space_group_name_H-M   'P 1'
#
loop_
_entity.id
_entity.type
_entity.pdbx_description
1 polymer ?
#
loop_
_entity_poly.entity_id
_entity_poly.type
_entity_poly.pdbx_seq_one_letter_code
_entity_poly.pdbx_strand_id
1 'polypeptide(L)'
;MSDDAPEELGTLARTLSALLERVNGLLQSQARFVAEAAHELRTPVTALQGELEVTLRRPRSADEYREAIEEALADTRRLVGLTEQLLTAARAHTEPLVVAPIPLRAALDESLARFASPVRSHGLKVVFGDQGRRSADVRVKAHALSRPAE
;
A
#
# COMPACT_ATOMS: atom_id res chain seq x y z
N MET A 1 11.31 24.19 52.93
CA MET A 1 10.51 24.16 51.69
C MET A 1 11.22 25.04 50.68
N SER A 2 11.30 24.57 49.43
CA SER A 2 11.89 25.21 48.25
C SER A 2 13.36 24.87 47.97
N ASP A 3 13.60 23.78 47.23
CA ASP A 3 14.75 23.67 46.30
C ASP A 3 14.56 22.67 45.14
N ASP A 4 13.32 22.33 44.74
CA ASP A 4 13.06 21.41 43.59
C ASP A 4 12.64 22.15 42.30
N ALA A 5 12.41 23.46 42.35
CA ALA A 5 11.97 24.26 41.20
C ALA A 5 12.88 24.14 39.95
N PRO A 6 14.23 24.06 40.08
CA PRO A 6 15.10 23.83 38.92
C PRO A 6 14.90 22.45 38.28
N GLU A 7 14.59 21.42 39.07
CA GLU A 7 14.37 20.06 38.59
C GLU A 7 13.01 19.88 37.91
N GLU A 8 11.97 20.51 38.44
CA GLU A 8 10.63 20.56 37.83
C GLU A 8 10.68 21.28 36.47
N LEU A 9 11.34 22.44 36.40
CA LEU A 9 11.56 23.17 35.15
C LEU A 9 12.41 22.36 34.15
N GLY A 10 13.44 21.66 34.62
CA GLY A 10 14.23 20.75 33.79
C GLY A 10 13.39 19.59 33.23
N THR A 11 12.47 19.04 34.02
CA THR A 11 11.56 17.98 33.59
C THR A 11 10.54 18.46 32.57
N LEU A 12 9.98 19.66 32.75
CA LEU A 12 9.10 20.28 31.78
C LEU A 12 9.84 20.55 30.45
N ALA A 13 11.06 21.09 30.51
CA ALA A 13 11.86 21.37 29.33
C ALA A 13 12.15 20.08 28.53
N ARG A 14 12.55 18.99 29.21
CA ARG A 14 12.75 17.68 28.57
C ARG A 14 11.48 17.13 27.93
N THR A 15 10.34 17.26 28.62
CA THR A 15 9.05 16.81 28.11
C THR A 15 8.65 17.60 26.86
N LEU A 16 8.82 18.92 26.88
CA LEU A 16 8.56 19.78 25.73
C LEU A 16 9.48 19.44 24.55
N SER A 17 10.78 19.24 24.79
CA SER A 17 11.71 18.82 23.74
C SER A 17 11.29 17.50 23.11
N ALA A 18 10.93 16.49 23.91
CA ALA A 18 10.45 15.21 23.39
C ALA A 18 9.15 15.35 22.56
N LEU A 19 8.23 16.23 22.98
CA LEU A 19 7.02 16.53 22.21
C LEU A 19 7.34 17.22 20.89
N LEU A 20 8.26 18.19 20.88
CA LEU A 20 8.70 18.89 19.68
C LEU A 20 9.40 17.94 18.69
N GLU A 21 10.27 17.06 19.19
CA GLU A 21 10.91 16.01 18.37
C GLU A 21 9.86 15.08 17.75
N ARG A 22 8.87 14.65 18.53
CA ARG A 22 7.76 13.83 18.03
C ARG A 22 6.97 14.54 16.93
N VAL A 23 6.60 15.80 17.13
CA VAL A 23 5.88 16.60 16.12
C VAL A 23 6.73 16.76 14.86
N ASN A 24 8.02 17.07 15.00
CA ASN A 24 8.93 17.20 13.88
C ASN A 24 9.05 15.89 13.09
N GLY A 25 9.15 14.74 13.77
CA GLY A 25 9.17 13.43 13.14
C GLY A 25 7.89 13.14 12.34
N LEU A 26 6.72 13.48 12.88
CA LEU A 26 5.44 13.34 12.18
C LEU A 26 5.37 14.22 10.92
N LEU A 27 5.78 15.49 11.02
CA LEU A 27 5.81 16.42 9.88
C LEU A 27 6.76 15.95 8.78
N GLN A 28 7.94 15.46 9.13
CA GLN A 28 8.89 14.90 8.16
C GLN A 28 8.35 13.64 7.46
N SER A 29 7.70 12.76 8.20
CA SER A 29 7.06 11.57 7.63
C SER A 29 5.93 11.95 6.67
N GLN A 30 5.10 12.93 7.05
CA GLN A 30 4.02 13.42 6.20
C GLN A 30 4.55 14.05 4.91
N ALA A 31 5.58 14.89 4.99
CA ALA A 31 6.19 15.53 3.83
C ALA A 31 6.76 14.49 2.85
N ARG A 32 7.42 13.46 3.37
CA ARG A 32 7.95 12.34 2.56
C ARG A 32 6.84 11.56 1.88
N PHE A 33 5.80 11.19 2.62
CA PHE A 33 4.65 10.48 2.07
C PHE A 33 3.99 11.26 0.92
N VAL A 34 3.79 12.57 1.10
CA VAL A 34 3.22 13.44 0.04
C VAL A 34 4.14 13.47 -1.19
N ALA A 35 5.45 13.57 -1.01
CA ALA A 35 6.40 13.58 -2.11
C ALA A 35 6.42 12.26 -2.90
N GLU A 36 6.41 11.12 -2.20
CA GLU A 36 6.33 9.79 -2.82
C GLU A 36 5.01 9.60 -3.56
N ALA A 37 3.87 9.93 -2.93
CA ALA A 37 2.55 9.89 -3.55
C ALA A 37 2.48 10.73 -4.83
N ALA A 38 3.03 11.95 -4.80
CA ALA A 38 3.06 12.82 -5.96
C ALA A 38 3.91 12.24 -7.11
N HIS A 39 5.04 11.61 -6.79
CA HIS A 39 5.89 10.98 -7.79
C HIS A 39 5.20 9.77 -8.44
N GLU A 40 4.62 8.89 -7.62
CA GLU A 40 3.92 7.69 -8.07
C GLU A 40 2.67 8.02 -8.90
N LEU A 41 1.99 9.14 -8.63
CA LEU A 41 0.86 9.60 -9.45
C LEU A 41 1.31 10.28 -10.75
N ARG A 42 2.39 11.06 -10.71
CA ARG A 42 2.85 11.85 -11.87
C ARG A 42 3.20 10.96 -13.06
N THR A 43 3.86 9.84 -12.82
CA THR A 43 4.31 8.92 -13.88
C THR A 43 3.15 8.36 -14.71
N PRO A 44 2.14 7.67 -14.13
CA PRO A 44 1.01 7.14 -14.89
C PRO A 44 0.13 8.23 -15.50
N VAL A 45 -0.05 9.39 -14.84
CA VAL A 45 -0.78 10.52 -15.42
C VAL A 45 -0.06 11.07 -16.67
N THR A 46 1.27 11.22 -16.60
CA THR A 46 2.07 11.71 -17.74
C THR A 46 2.03 10.71 -18.90
N ALA A 47 2.08 9.41 -18.61
CA ALA A 47 1.96 8.36 -19.62
C ALA A 47 0.59 8.40 -20.33
N LEU A 48 -0.50 8.44 -19.55
CA LEU A 48 -1.87 8.54 -20.06
C LEU A 48 -2.05 9.79 -20.94
N GLN A 49 -1.53 10.94 -20.50
CA GLN A 49 -1.57 12.16 -21.29
C GLN A 49 -0.82 12.00 -22.62
N GLY A 50 0.38 11.43 -22.60
CA GLY A 50 1.17 11.18 -23.81
C GLY A 50 0.49 10.24 -24.80
N GLU A 51 -0.15 9.18 -24.32
CA GLU A 51 -0.92 8.25 -25.13
C GLU A 51 -2.11 8.94 -25.82
N LEU A 52 -2.86 9.75 -25.07
CA LEU A 52 -3.98 10.53 -25.60
C LEU A 52 -3.50 11.57 -26.62
N GLU A 53 -2.40 12.28 -26.34
CA GLU A 53 -1.80 13.22 -27.28
C GLU A 53 -1.39 12.52 -28.58
N VAL A 54 -0.73 11.36 -28.50
CA VAL A 54 -0.38 10.54 -29.68
C VAL A 54 -1.63 10.06 -30.41
N THR A 55 -2.70 9.73 -29.70
CA THR A 55 -4.01 9.34 -30.25
C THR A 55 -4.69 10.50 -31.00
N LEU A 56 -4.41 11.73 -30.61
CA LEU A 56 -4.98 12.93 -31.24
C LEU A 56 -4.11 13.55 -32.35
N ARG A 57 -2.83 13.17 -32.46
CA ARG A 57 -1.88 13.73 -33.46
C ARG A 57 -2.30 13.59 -34.93
N ARG A 58 -3.14 12.61 -35.26
CA ARG A 58 -3.64 12.39 -36.62
C ARG A 58 -5.05 11.78 -36.58
N PRO A 59 -5.86 11.97 -37.62
CA PRO A 59 -7.08 11.20 -37.81
C PRO A 59 -6.78 9.70 -37.80
N ARG A 60 -7.68 8.93 -37.16
CA ARG A 60 -7.65 7.47 -37.07
C ARG A 60 -9.02 6.90 -37.43
N SER A 61 -9.08 5.59 -37.64
CA SER A 61 -10.34 4.86 -37.78
C SER A 61 -11.14 4.86 -36.47
N ALA A 62 -12.44 4.60 -36.57
CA ALA A 62 -13.30 4.49 -35.39
C ALA A 62 -12.86 3.34 -34.45
N ASP A 63 -12.33 2.25 -35.02
CA ASP A 63 -11.86 1.11 -34.24
C ASP A 63 -10.56 1.43 -33.48
N GLU A 64 -9.59 2.09 -34.12
CA GLU A 64 -8.38 2.59 -33.45
C GLU A 64 -8.70 3.56 -32.30
N TYR A 65 -9.71 4.44 -32.48
CA TYR A 65 -10.15 5.32 -31.38
C TYR A 65 -10.80 4.55 -30.24
N ARG A 66 -11.59 3.51 -30.55
CA ARG A 66 -12.22 2.67 -29.53
C ARG A 66 -11.15 1.96 -28.69
N GLU A 67 -10.16 1.37 -29.33
CA GLU A 67 -9.03 0.71 -28.66
C GLU A 67 -8.28 1.67 -27.73
N ALA A 68 -7.89 2.86 -28.22
CA ALA A 68 -7.21 3.86 -27.40
C ALA A 68 -8.05 4.35 -26.20
N ILE A 69 -9.38 4.44 -26.36
CA ILE A 69 -10.29 4.79 -25.26
C ILE A 69 -10.36 3.65 -24.23
N GLU A 70 -10.37 2.39 -24.68
CA GLU A 70 -10.37 1.23 -23.79
C GLU A 70 -9.06 1.11 -22.99
N GLU A 71 -7.91 1.39 -23.63
CA GLU A 71 -6.60 1.48 -22.98
C GLU A 71 -6.59 2.62 -21.94
N ALA A 72 -6.94 3.84 -22.33
CA ALA A 72 -7.04 4.98 -21.43
C ALA A 72 -7.98 4.74 -20.22
N LEU A 73 -9.07 3.99 -20.43
CA LEU A 73 -9.98 3.59 -19.36
C LEU A 73 -9.34 2.57 -18.40
N ALA A 74 -8.58 1.61 -18.93
CA ALA A 74 -7.81 0.67 -18.10
C ALA A 74 -6.76 1.40 -17.26
N ASP A 75 -6.07 2.37 -17.84
CA ASP A 75 -5.07 3.23 -17.19
C ASP A 75 -5.69 4.05 -16.05
N THR A 76 -6.86 4.62 -16.30
CA THR A 76 -7.63 5.35 -15.28
C THR A 76 -8.04 4.44 -14.12
N ARG A 77 -8.43 3.19 -14.39
CA ARG A 77 -8.73 2.21 -13.32
C ARG A 77 -7.48 1.88 -12.49
N ARG A 78 -6.30 1.78 -13.12
CA ARG A 78 -5.02 1.59 -12.40
C ARG A 78 -4.70 2.79 -11.51
N LEU A 79 -4.90 4.01 -12.01
CA LEU A 79 -4.76 5.24 -11.22
C LEU A 79 -5.67 5.25 -9.99
N VAL A 80 -6.95 4.87 -10.13
CA VAL A 80 -7.87 4.73 -9.00
C VAL A 80 -7.33 3.73 -7.97
N GLY A 81 -6.85 2.56 -8.42
CA GLY A 81 -6.23 1.58 -7.55
C GLY A 81 -5.00 2.11 -6.77
N LEU A 82 -4.15 2.90 -7.44
CA LEU A 82 -3.01 3.55 -6.78
C LEU A 82 -3.48 4.57 -5.73
N THR A 83 -4.50 5.38 -6.03
CA THR A 83 -5.02 6.34 -5.06
C THR A 83 -5.58 5.67 -3.80
N GLU A 84 -6.26 4.53 -3.94
CA GLU A 84 -6.73 3.74 -2.80
C GLU A 84 -5.58 3.15 -1.96
N GLN A 85 -4.51 2.71 -2.62
CA GLN A 85 -3.30 2.22 -1.94
C GLN A 85 -2.62 3.34 -1.15
N LEU A 86 -2.48 4.53 -1.73
CA LEU A 86 -1.95 5.70 -1.05
C LEU A 86 -2.83 6.10 0.14
N LEU A 87 -4.16 6.10 -0.02
CA LEU A 87 -5.08 6.42 1.07
C LEU A 87 -5.00 5.41 2.21
N THR A 88 -4.81 4.12 1.88
CA THR A 88 -4.60 3.05 2.86
C THR A 88 -3.28 3.24 3.60
N ALA A 89 -2.19 3.54 2.89
CA ALA A 89 -0.89 3.81 3.49
C ALA A 89 -0.93 5.05 4.41
N ALA A 90 -1.60 6.11 4.00
CA ALA A 90 -1.77 7.32 4.82
C ALA A 90 -2.45 7.02 6.17
N ARG A 91 -3.45 6.13 6.20
CA ARG A 91 -4.12 5.70 7.43
C ARG A 91 -3.23 4.80 8.31
N ALA A 92 -2.43 3.94 7.70
CA ALA A 92 -1.50 3.09 8.44
C ALA A 92 -0.40 3.90 9.15
N HIS A 93 -0.02 5.08 8.61
CA HIS A 93 0.96 5.96 9.24
C HIS A 93 0.44 6.73 10.47
N THR A 94 -0.88 6.78 10.70
CA THR A 94 -1.48 7.54 11.81
C THR A 94 -1.87 6.69 13.01
N GLU A 95 -1.96 5.36 12.87
CA GLU A 95 -2.31 4.47 13.98
C GLU A 95 -1.06 3.97 14.75
N PRO A 96 -1.03 4.07 16.10
CA PRO A 96 0.03 3.46 16.88
C PRO A 96 0.03 1.94 16.69
N LEU A 97 1.19 1.38 16.35
CA LEU A 97 1.37 -0.07 16.31
C LEU A 97 1.17 -0.66 17.71
N VAL A 98 0.05 -1.35 17.91
CA VAL A 98 -0.20 -2.12 19.12
C VAL A 98 0.45 -3.50 18.95
N VAL A 99 1.59 -3.70 19.62
CA VAL A 99 2.24 -5.01 19.67
C VAL A 99 1.61 -5.83 20.80
N ALA A 100 0.76 -6.78 20.44
CA ALA A 100 0.12 -7.69 21.37
C ALA A 100 0.16 -9.14 20.85
N PRO A 101 0.16 -10.16 21.73
CA PRO A 101 -0.06 -11.54 21.30
C PRO A 101 -1.43 -11.66 20.61
N ILE A 102 -1.43 -12.08 19.35
CA ILE A 102 -2.65 -12.34 18.58
C ILE A 102 -2.76 -13.82 18.22
N PRO A 103 -3.98 -14.39 18.17
CA PRO A 103 -4.18 -15.74 17.65
C PRO A 103 -3.89 -15.76 16.14
N LEU A 104 -2.67 -16.17 15.78
CA LEU A 104 -2.15 -16.10 14.40
C LEU A 104 -3.07 -16.76 13.37
N ARG A 105 -3.67 -17.91 13.71
CA ARG A 105 -4.60 -18.61 12.81
C ARG A 105 -5.85 -17.78 12.49
N ALA A 106 -6.46 -17.13 13.49
CA ALA A 106 -7.64 -16.30 13.27
C ALA A 106 -7.31 -15.05 12.44
N ALA A 107 -6.17 -14.40 12.70
CA ALA A 107 -5.71 -13.25 11.91
C ALA A 107 -5.40 -13.62 10.45
N LEU A 108 -4.85 -14.83 10.22
CA LEU A 108 -4.60 -15.36 8.88
C LEU A 108 -5.90 -15.66 8.14
N ASP A 109 -6.87 -16.30 8.80
CA ASP A 109 -8.17 -16.62 8.20
C ASP A 109 -8.92 -15.33 7.81
N GLU A 110 -8.91 -14.31 8.66
CA GLU A 110 -9.50 -13.00 8.37
C GLU A 110 -8.81 -12.30 7.19
N SER A 111 -7.48 -12.32 7.15
CA SER A 111 -6.71 -11.74 6.04
C SER A 111 -7.02 -12.47 4.72
N LEU A 112 -7.06 -13.81 4.72
CA LEU A 112 -7.40 -14.61 3.55
C LEU A 112 -8.83 -14.36 3.07
N ALA A 113 -9.78 -14.11 3.97
CA ALA A 113 -11.14 -13.77 3.60
C ALA A 113 -11.21 -12.49 2.76
N ARG A 114 -10.36 -11.48 3.05
CA ARG A 114 -10.27 -10.24 2.25
C ARG A 114 -9.76 -10.49 0.83
N PHE A 115 -8.87 -11.47 0.65
CA PHE A 115 -8.31 -11.84 -0.65
C PHE A 115 -9.02 -13.02 -1.33
N ALA A 116 -10.17 -13.44 -0.80
CA ALA A 116 -10.83 -14.67 -1.24
C ALA A 116 -11.32 -14.60 -2.71
N SER A 117 -11.64 -13.41 -3.22
CA SER A 117 -12.04 -13.22 -4.62
C SER A 117 -10.86 -13.43 -5.60
N PRO A 118 -9.71 -12.72 -5.46
CA PRO A 118 -8.50 -12.99 -6.26
C PRO A 118 -7.96 -14.43 -6.14
N VAL A 119 -7.98 -15.01 -4.93
CA VAL A 119 -7.46 -16.37 -4.70
C VAL A 119 -8.28 -17.41 -5.47
N ARG A 120 -9.62 -17.28 -5.46
CA ARG A 120 -10.51 -18.16 -6.21
C ARG A 120 -10.40 -17.97 -7.73
N SER A 121 -10.31 -16.73 -8.21
CA SER A 121 -10.26 -16.45 -9.64
C SER A 121 -8.98 -16.98 -10.30
N HIS A 122 -7.90 -17.15 -9.54
CA HIS A 122 -6.62 -17.68 -10.03
C HIS A 122 -6.41 -19.17 -9.69
N GLY A 123 -7.43 -19.86 -9.17
CA GLY A 123 -7.32 -21.30 -8.83
C GLY A 123 -6.29 -21.61 -7.73
N LEU A 124 -5.96 -20.63 -6.89
CA LEU A 124 -4.95 -20.79 -5.85
C LEU A 124 -5.58 -21.41 -4.59
N LYS A 125 -4.89 -22.39 -4.01
CA LYS A 125 -5.25 -22.99 -2.72
C LYS A 125 -4.19 -22.64 -1.68
N VAL A 126 -4.61 -21.97 -0.61
CA VAL A 126 -3.73 -21.65 0.52
C VAL A 126 -3.76 -22.80 1.53
N VAL A 127 -2.60 -23.30 1.91
CA VAL A 127 -2.45 -24.37 2.90
C VAL A 127 -1.43 -23.93 3.93
N PHE A 128 -1.81 -23.98 5.21
CA PHE A 128 -0.91 -23.71 6.32
C PHE A 128 -0.17 -25.00 6.70
N GLY A 129 1.16 -25.00 6.55
CA GLY A 129 2.01 -26.09 7.03
C GLY A 129 2.39 -25.88 8.49
N ASP A 130 2.23 -26.91 9.30
CA ASP A 130 2.83 -26.96 10.65
C ASP A 130 4.22 -27.58 10.52
N GLN A 131 5.25 -26.74 10.53
CA GLN A 131 6.65 -27.17 10.58
C GLN A 131 7.29 -26.65 11.88
N GLY A 132 6.59 -26.69 13.03
CA GLY A 132 7.19 -26.54 14.37
C GLY A 132 8.06 -25.29 14.63
N ARG A 133 8.05 -24.29 13.74
CA ARG A 133 8.88 -23.08 13.80
C ARG A 133 7.98 -21.89 14.06
N ARG A 134 8.47 -20.95 14.88
CA ARG A 134 7.86 -19.63 15.14
C ARG A 134 7.79 -18.72 13.90
N SER A 135 8.18 -19.21 12.72
CA SER A 135 7.94 -18.57 11.41
C SER A 135 7.22 -19.55 10.49
N ALA A 136 6.14 -19.10 9.84
CA ALA A 136 5.43 -19.89 8.85
C ALA A 136 6.02 -19.62 7.45
N ASP A 137 6.57 -20.65 6.81
CA ASP A 137 6.88 -20.59 5.37
C ASP A 137 5.58 -20.68 4.57
N VAL A 138 5.14 -19.56 3.99
CA VAL A 138 3.98 -19.55 3.09
C VAL A 138 4.42 -20.09 1.72
N ARG A 139 4.09 -21.35 1.43
CA ARG A 139 4.24 -21.92 0.07
C ARG A 139 2.93 -21.83 -0.69
N VAL A 140 2.88 -20.96 -1.70
CA VAL A 140 1.80 -20.97 -2.69
C VAL A 140 2.08 -22.09 -3.69
N LYS A 141 1.28 -23.16 -3.67
CA LYS A 141 1.30 -24.18 -4.74
C LYS A 141 0.31 -23.76 -5.82
N ALA A 142 0.79 -23.14 -6.90
CA ALA A 142 0.00 -23.00 -8.11
C ALA A 142 -0.12 -24.38 -8.76
N HIS A 143 -1.34 -24.91 -8.85
CA HIS A 143 -1.62 -26.15 -9.56
C HIS A 143 -2.58 -25.88 -10.71
N ALA A 144 -2.05 -25.26 -11.77
CA ALA A 144 -2.60 -25.30 -13.12
C ALA A 144 -1.50 -24.83 -14.09
N LEU A 145 -1.39 -25.50 -15.25
CA LEU A 145 -0.39 -25.36 -16.32
C LEU A 145 0.89 -26.22 -16.17
N SER A 146 0.71 -27.54 -16.12
CA SER A 146 1.61 -28.43 -16.87
C SER A 146 0.77 -29.27 -17.81
N ARG A 147 0.67 -28.81 -19.06
CA ARG A 147 0.57 -29.71 -20.21
C ARG A 147 2.00 -30.12 -20.55
N PRO A 148 2.39 -31.39 -20.47
CA PRO A 148 3.45 -31.89 -21.32
C PRO A 148 2.92 -32.02 -22.74
N ALA A 149 3.74 -31.59 -23.69
CA ALA A 149 3.57 -31.82 -25.10
C ALA A 149 3.68 -33.31 -25.41
N GLU A 150 2.72 -33.83 -26.19
CA GLU A 150 2.89 -34.75 -27.32
C GLU A 150 1.56 -34.86 -28.08
#